data_AF-A0A1H8IAQ2-F1
#
_entry.id   AF-A0A1H8IAQ2-F1
#
_cell.length_a   1.000
_cell.length_b   1.000
_cell.length_c   1.000
_cell.angle_alpha   90.00
_cell.angle_beta   90.00
_cell.angle_gamma   90.00
#
_symmetry.space_group_name_H-M   'P 1'
#
loop_
_entity.id
_entity.type
_entity.pdbx_description
1 polymer ?
#
loop_
_entity_poly.entity_id
_entity_poly.type
_entity_poly.pdbx_seq_one_letter_code
_entity_poly.pdbx_strand_id
1 'polypeptide(L)'
;MNFFMDESFVAGCLDNLTDRLSTFERFVDALDKIASSEFTKLYYIRDLHSLEFDGVLFADLLYAHCADGDYRDLILRFDMAIERSESEFIEYGRSLDSGVIELARLGVGGCVTGLDYSAEGWWRSGKMCTVFDLTSFQLALRFLFNALEMQPEHLDRFSELMFPNIYFHADPSDLKRMGIGYREYSSAIICHLSYLNDFAILDFEENLPTQIIQLAASRGVEISPESANTHGNRRAMARRRIEINDSPLVCEWHTKFTFNRGRIHFHARPSVYHDDIKQVTGSKVIIGIIAEHLPT
;
A
#
# COMPACT_ATOMS: atom_id res chain seq x y z
N MET A 1 -6.35 9.84 -2.34
CA MET A 1 -6.08 9.12 -3.61
C MET A 1 -7.41 8.61 -4.14
N ASN A 2 -7.61 8.66 -5.45
CA ASN A 2 -8.89 8.29 -6.06
C ASN A 2 -8.88 6.83 -6.48
N PHE A 3 -10.01 6.15 -6.27
CA PHE A 3 -10.27 4.78 -6.69
C PHE A 3 -11.61 4.73 -7.40
N PHE A 4 -11.69 4.00 -8.51
CA PHE A 4 -12.84 3.95 -9.39
C PHE A 4 -13.38 2.52 -9.40
N MET A 5 -14.60 2.32 -8.91
CA MET A 5 -15.23 1.00 -8.90
C MET A 5 -15.65 0.61 -10.32
N ASP A 6 -15.38 -0.63 -10.68
CA ASP A 6 -15.88 -1.25 -11.92
C ASP A 6 -17.20 -1.99 -11.66
N GLU A 7 -18.31 -1.31 -11.93
CA GLU A 7 -19.65 -1.86 -11.74
C GLU A 7 -19.93 -3.10 -12.61
N SER A 8 -19.36 -3.18 -13.81
CA SER A 8 -19.53 -4.33 -14.71
C SER A 8 -18.84 -5.57 -14.15
N PHE A 9 -17.66 -5.41 -13.55
CA PHE A 9 -17.00 -6.48 -12.84
C PHE A 9 -17.81 -6.96 -11.62
N VAL A 10 -18.40 -6.03 -10.85
CA VAL A 10 -19.24 -6.37 -9.70
C VAL A 10 -20.49 -7.12 -10.14
N ALA A 11 -21.21 -6.62 -11.14
CA ALA A 11 -22.40 -7.27 -11.68
C ALA A 11 -22.09 -8.69 -12.14
N GLY A 12 -20.98 -8.90 -12.85
CA GLY A 12 -20.52 -10.23 -13.25
C GLY A 12 -20.10 -11.13 -12.08
N CYS A 13 -19.72 -10.59 -10.92
CA CYS A 13 -19.52 -11.38 -9.71
C CYS A 13 -20.85 -11.79 -9.08
N LEU A 14 -21.83 -10.87 -9.02
CA LEU A 14 -23.14 -11.09 -8.42
C LEU A 14 -24.00 -12.07 -9.23
N ASP A 15 -23.96 -12.00 -10.56
CA ASP A 15 -24.69 -12.92 -11.46
C ASP A 15 -24.32 -14.39 -11.23
N ASN A 16 -23.09 -14.65 -10.75
CA ASN A 16 -22.62 -16.00 -10.42
C ASN A 16 -22.00 -16.05 -9.01
N LEU A 17 -22.68 -15.44 -8.03
CA LEU A 17 -22.11 -15.22 -6.70
C LEU A 17 -21.64 -16.51 -6.01
N THR A 18 -22.40 -17.60 -6.10
CA THR A 18 -22.03 -18.88 -5.47
C THR A 18 -20.67 -19.37 -5.95
N ASP A 19 -20.39 -19.28 -7.25
CA ASP A 19 -19.12 -19.72 -7.84
C ASP A 19 -18.01 -18.67 -7.67
N ARG A 20 -18.38 -17.40 -7.47
CA ARG A 20 -17.48 -16.26 -7.39
C ARG A 20 -17.37 -15.66 -5.98
N LEU A 21 -17.83 -16.35 -4.95
CA LEU A 21 -17.90 -15.82 -3.59
C LEU A 21 -16.55 -15.29 -3.10
N SER A 22 -15.49 -16.09 -3.24
CA SER A 22 -14.12 -15.69 -2.84
C SER A 22 -13.55 -14.53 -3.65
N THR A 23 -14.07 -14.32 -4.86
CA THR A 23 -13.70 -13.18 -5.71
C THR A 23 -14.42 -11.94 -5.25
N PHE A 24 -15.72 -12.04 -4.97
CA PHE A 24 -16.50 -10.93 -4.43
C PHE A 24 -16.05 -10.52 -3.02
N GLU A 25 -15.71 -11.48 -2.16
CA GLU A 25 -15.20 -11.22 -0.81
C GLU A 25 -13.91 -10.38 -0.82
N ARG A 26 -12.90 -10.81 -1.59
CA ARG A 26 -11.64 -10.05 -1.74
C ARG A 26 -11.86 -8.65 -2.30
N PHE A 27 -12.79 -8.53 -3.22
CA PHE A 27 -13.16 -7.24 -3.81
C PHE A 27 -13.83 -6.32 -2.77
N VAL A 28 -14.80 -6.83 -2.01
CA VAL A 28 -15.46 -6.07 -0.93
C VAL A 28 -14.48 -5.69 0.17
N ASP A 29 -13.53 -6.56 0.53
CA ASP A 29 -12.46 -6.22 1.48
C ASP A 29 -11.64 -5.02 1.00
N ALA A 30 -11.29 -4.97 -0.29
CA ALA A 30 -10.61 -3.83 -0.88
C ALA A 30 -11.49 -2.58 -0.86
N LEU A 31 -12.77 -2.67 -1.26
CA LEU A 31 -13.70 -1.53 -1.24
C LEU A 31 -13.88 -0.96 0.17
N ASP A 32 -14.15 -1.81 1.16
CA ASP A 32 -14.34 -1.39 2.55
C ASP A 32 -13.08 -0.71 3.09
N LYS A 33 -11.88 -1.24 2.75
CA LYS A 33 -10.62 -0.59 3.13
C LYS A 33 -10.41 0.76 2.45
N ILE A 34 -10.78 0.91 1.18
CA ILE A 34 -10.72 2.18 0.46
C ILE A 34 -11.73 3.19 1.04
N ALA A 35 -12.97 2.76 1.26
CA ALA A 35 -14.06 3.63 1.70
C ALA A 35 -13.95 4.05 3.18
N SER A 36 -13.27 3.24 4.01
CA SER A 36 -13.05 3.54 5.43
C SER A 36 -11.85 4.45 5.70
N SER A 37 -10.97 4.67 4.72
CA SER A 37 -9.77 5.50 4.90
C SER A 37 -10.04 6.96 4.55
N GLU A 38 -9.69 7.87 5.45
CA GLU A 38 -9.81 9.32 5.24
C GLU A 38 -8.87 9.87 4.14
N PHE A 39 -7.89 9.07 3.70
CA PHE A 39 -6.89 9.49 2.71
C PHE A 39 -7.23 9.02 1.30
N THR A 40 -8.31 8.26 1.15
CA THR A 40 -8.75 7.65 -0.10
C THR A 40 -10.19 8.06 -0.41
N LYS A 41 -10.54 8.02 -1.69
CA LYS A 41 -11.88 8.31 -2.18
C LYS A 41 -12.27 7.20 -3.14
N LEU A 42 -13.35 6.51 -2.83
CA LEU A 42 -13.97 5.55 -3.74
C LEU A 42 -15.05 6.29 -4.53
N TYR A 43 -14.98 6.17 -5.84
CA TYR A 43 -15.95 6.68 -6.78
C TYR A 43 -16.71 5.53 -7.43
N TYR A 44 -18.02 5.72 -7.60
CA TYR A 44 -18.89 4.80 -8.31
C TYR A 44 -19.93 5.58 -9.12
N ILE A 45 -20.61 4.90 -10.05
CA ILE A 45 -21.67 5.50 -10.86
C ILE A 45 -22.88 5.81 -9.99
N ARG A 46 -23.40 7.05 -10.07
CA ARG A 46 -24.66 7.41 -9.43
C ARG A 46 -25.81 6.49 -9.86
N ASP A 47 -26.73 6.22 -8.94
CA ASP A 47 -27.89 5.35 -9.17
C ASP A 47 -27.49 3.92 -9.56
N LEU A 48 -26.36 3.43 -9.03
CA LEU A 48 -25.82 2.08 -9.22
C LEU A 48 -26.89 0.98 -9.18
N HIS A 49 -27.77 1.02 -8.18
CA HIS A 49 -28.85 0.07 -7.98
C HIS A 49 -29.87 0.01 -9.14
N SER A 50 -29.98 1.09 -9.91
CA SER A 50 -30.88 1.23 -11.06
C SER A 50 -30.22 0.95 -12.40
N LEU A 51 -28.93 0.58 -12.42
CA LEU A 51 -28.25 0.18 -13.64
C LEU A 51 -28.70 -1.22 -14.07
N GLU A 52 -28.82 -1.43 -15.38
CA GLU A 52 -29.15 -2.72 -15.98
C GLU A 52 -27.89 -3.38 -16.56
N PHE A 53 -27.70 -4.66 -16.25
CA PHE A 53 -26.64 -5.52 -16.79
C PHE A 53 -27.30 -6.75 -17.41
N ASP A 54 -27.10 -6.95 -18.71
CA ASP A 54 -27.75 -8.02 -19.49
C ASP A 54 -29.28 -8.13 -19.28
N GLY A 55 -29.93 -6.98 -19.06
CA GLY A 55 -31.38 -6.86 -18.84
C GLY A 55 -31.84 -7.13 -17.40
N VAL A 56 -30.92 -7.25 -16.44
CA VAL A 56 -31.21 -7.43 -15.01
C VAL A 56 -30.75 -6.20 -14.23
N LEU A 57 -31.56 -5.70 -13.30
CA LEU A 57 -31.16 -4.58 -12.45
C LEU A 57 -30.04 -4.99 -11.50
N PHE A 58 -29.09 -4.09 -11.25
CA PHE A 58 -28.01 -4.31 -10.29
C PHE A 58 -28.55 -4.63 -8.88
N ALA A 59 -29.63 -3.97 -8.45
CA ALA A 59 -30.26 -4.27 -7.17
C ALA A 59 -30.79 -5.71 -7.11
N ASP A 60 -31.35 -6.21 -8.21
CA ASP A 60 -31.85 -7.59 -8.28
C ASP A 60 -30.69 -8.59 -8.21
N LEU A 61 -29.57 -8.31 -8.89
CA LEU A 61 -28.35 -9.11 -8.78
C LEU A 61 -27.79 -9.11 -7.35
N LEU A 62 -27.69 -7.93 -6.72
CA LEU A 62 -27.12 -7.76 -5.39
C LEU A 62 -27.94 -8.47 -4.30
N TYR A 63 -29.27 -8.38 -4.38
CA TYR A 63 -30.15 -8.92 -3.35
C TYR A 63 -30.76 -10.29 -3.70
N ALA A 64 -30.41 -10.89 -4.85
CA ALA A 64 -30.84 -12.25 -5.23
C ALA A 64 -30.57 -13.30 -4.15
N HIS A 65 -29.51 -13.09 -3.36
CA HIS A 65 -29.00 -14.03 -2.38
C HIS A 65 -29.14 -13.55 -0.92
N CYS A 66 -29.84 -12.44 -0.66
CA CYS A 66 -29.88 -11.79 0.67
C CYS A 66 -30.54 -12.63 1.78
N ALA A 67 -31.31 -13.65 1.41
CA ALA A 67 -31.98 -14.56 2.35
C ALA A 67 -31.03 -15.65 2.91
N ASP A 68 -29.87 -15.84 2.29
CA ASP A 68 -28.83 -16.74 2.77
C ASP A 68 -27.91 -15.97 3.74
N GLY A 69 -27.74 -16.51 4.94
CA GLY A 69 -27.01 -15.84 6.03
C GLY A 69 -25.56 -15.53 5.68
N ASP A 70 -24.92 -16.40 4.90
CA ASP A 70 -23.50 -16.27 4.56
C ASP A 70 -23.23 -15.12 3.56
N TYR A 71 -24.20 -14.79 2.70
CA TYR A 71 -24.06 -13.70 1.73
C TYR A 71 -24.54 -12.36 2.28
N ARG A 72 -25.47 -12.37 3.23
CA ARG A 72 -26.06 -11.17 3.81
C ARG A 72 -25.01 -10.22 4.36
N ASP A 73 -24.07 -10.72 5.16
CA ASP A 73 -23.05 -9.88 5.79
C ASP A 73 -22.10 -9.29 4.75
N LEU A 74 -21.77 -10.05 3.70
CA LEU A 74 -20.91 -9.57 2.61
C LEU A 74 -21.60 -8.48 1.76
N ILE A 75 -22.87 -8.67 1.44
CA ILE A 75 -23.71 -7.66 0.75
C ILE A 75 -23.84 -6.39 1.58
N LEU A 76 -24.09 -6.52 2.90
CA LEU A 76 -24.15 -5.37 3.80
C LEU A 76 -22.82 -4.61 3.86
N ARG A 77 -21.69 -5.31 3.88
CA ARG A 77 -20.37 -4.68 3.83
C ARG A 77 -20.14 -3.93 2.51
N PHE A 78 -20.58 -4.51 1.39
CA PHE A 78 -20.56 -3.83 0.10
C PHE A 78 -21.39 -2.53 0.15
N ASP A 79 -22.65 -2.60 0.57
CA ASP A 79 -23.54 -1.44 0.67
C ASP A 79 -22.97 -0.36 1.58
N MET A 80 -22.45 -0.73 2.75
CA MET A 80 -21.80 0.20 3.67
C MET A 80 -20.57 0.88 3.05
N ALA A 81 -19.80 0.17 2.21
CA ALA A 81 -18.68 0.78 1.49
C ALA A 81 -19.20 1.80 0.47
N ILE A 82 -20.25 1.47 -0.30
CA ILE A 82 -20.88 2.38 -1.27
C ILE A 82 -21.49 3.61 -0.59
N GLU A 83 -22.17 3.46 0.55
CA GLU A 83 -22.76 4.57 1.30
C GLU A 83 -21.73 5.56 1.84
N ARG A 84 -20.53 5.08 2.21
CA ARG A 84 -19.41 5.93 2.64
C ARG A 84 -18.71 6.64 1.47
N SER A 85 -19.02 6.27 0.23
CA SER A 85 -18.26 6.65 -0.96
C SER A 85 -18.86 7.84 -1.70
N GLU A 86 -18.06 8.43 -2.58
CA GLU A 86 -18.51 9.53 -3.44
C GLU A 86 -19.16 8.95 -4.71
N SER A 87 -20.37 9.39 -5.04
CA SER A 87 -20.99 9.05 -6.34
C SER A 87 -20.75 10.17 -7.34
N GLU A 88 -20.46 9.79 -8.58
CA GLU A 88 -20.29 10.74 -9.68
C GLU A 88 -21.45 10.64 -10.67
N PHE A 89 -21.87 11.80 -11.17
CA PHE A 89 -22.88 11.87 -12.20
C PHE A 89 -22.23 11.69 -13.56
N ILE A 90 -22.59 10.63 -14.27
CA ILE A 90 -22.22 10.43 -15.67
C ILE A 90 -23.40 10.90 -16.53
N GLU A 91 -23.15 11.72 -17.55
CA GLU A 91 -24.19 12.14 -18.50
C GLU A 91 -24.84 10.93 -19.17
N TYR A 92 -26.14 10.72 -18.88
CA TYR A 92 -26.99 9.75 -19.58
C TYR A 92 -26.99 10.05 -21.08
N GLY A 93 -26.60 9.07 -21.91
CA GLY A 93 -26.75 9.13 -23.37
C GLY A 93 -25.47 9.08 -24.21
N ARG A 94 -24.29 8.90 -23.61
CA ARG A 94 -23.11 8.45 -24.36
C ARG A 94 -23.07 6.93 -24.39
N SER A 95 -22.97 6.35 -25.59
CA SER A 95 -22.70 4.91 -25.78
C SER A 95 -21.32 4.62 -25.23
N LEU A 96 -21.26 4.05 -24.04
CA LEU A 96 -20.02 3.60 -23.41
C LEU A 96 -20.29 2.24 -22.77
N ASP A 97 -19.30 1.36 -22.92
CA ASP A 97 -19.39 -0.05 -22.54
C ASP A 97 -19.24 -0.27 -21.01
N SER A 98 -18.78 0.74 -20.24
CA SER A 98 -18.73 0.72 -18.76
C SER A 98 -18.45 2.13 -18.20
N GLY A 99 -19.02 2.48 -17.04
CA GLY A 99 -18.74 3.75 -16.38
C GLY A 99 -17.46 3.80 -15.56
N VAL A 100 -16.74 2.69 -15.35
CA VAL A 100 -15.35 2.78 -14.87
C VAL A 100 -14.46 3.56 -15.83
N ILE A 101 -14.76 3.49 -17.14
CA ILE A 101 -14.07 4.26 -18.19
C ILE A 101 -14.30 5.76 -18.00
N GLU A 102 -15.50 6.16 -17.59
CA GLU A 102 -15.83 7.56 -17.32
C GLU A 102 -15.16 8.05 -16.03
N LEU A 103 -15.22 7.26 -14.97
CA LEU A 103 -14.54 7.56 -13.71
C LEU A 103 -13.02 7.67 -13.92
N ALA A 104 -12.44 6.82 -14.76
CA ALA A 104 -11.02 6.88 -15.13
C ALA A 104 -10.61 8.23 -15.77
N ARG A 105 -11.56 8.96 -16.39
CA ARG A 105 -11.28 10.30 -16.94
C ARG A 105 -11.00 11.33 -15.86
N LEU A 106 -11.41 11.10 -14.61
CA LEU A 106 -11.10 11.96 -13.46
C LEU A 106 -9.58 12.05 -13.17
N GLY A 107 -8.77 11.14 -13.75
CA GLY A 107 -7.34 11.35 -13.88
C GLY A 107 -6.48 10.20 -13.39
N VAL A 108 -5.77 10.41 -12.29
CA VAL A 108 -4.83 9.44 -11.69
C VAL A 108 -5.57 8.68 -10.58
N GLY A 109 -5.56 7.35 -10.61
CA GLY A 109 -6.29 6.56 -9.61
C GLY A 109 -6.21 5.05 -9.79
N GLY A 110 -6.71 4.31 -8.80
CA GLY A 110 -6.80 2.85 -8.85
C GLY A 110 -8.13 2.40 -9.43
N CYS A 111 -8.13 1.53 -10.44
CA CYS A 111 -9.33 0.87 -10.92
C CYS A 111 -9.62 -0.34 -10.03
N VAL A 112 -10.72 -0.33 -9.28
CA VAL A 112 -11.13 -1.46 -8.45
C VAL A 112 -11.88 -2.46 -9.32
N THR A 113 -11.20 -3.50 -9.76
CA THR A 113 -11.69 -4.50 -10.72
C THR A 113 -10.85 -5.77 -10.65
N GLY A 114 -11.42 -6.91 -11.07
CA GLY A 114 -10.67 -8.13 -11.36
C GLY A 114 -10.27 -8.29 -12.82
N LEU A 115 -10.53 -7.28 -13.66
CA LEU A 115 -10.21 -7.28 -15.09
C LEU A 115 -8.87 -6.57 -15.37
N ASP A 116 -8.18 -7.02 -16.43
CA ASP A 116 -6.96 -6.38 -16.90
C ASP A 116 -7.27 -5.41 -18.03
N TYR A 117 -7.26 -4.11 -17.70
CA TYR A 117 -7.44 -3.03 -18.66
C TYR A 117 -6.12 -2.48 -19.22
N SER A 118 -4.96 -3.07 -18.89
CA SER A 118 -3.65 -2.49 -19.23
C SER A 118 -3.38 -2.37 -20.74
N ALA A 119 -4.08 -3.15 -21.56
CA ALA A 119 -4.01 -3.10 -23.02
C ALA A 119 -5.03 -2.14 -23.65
N GLU A 120 -5.97 -1.60 -22.88
CA GLU A 120 -7.04 -0.75 -23.40
C GLU A 120 -6.55 0.65 -23.76
N GLY A 121 -7.09 1.21 -24.85
CA GLY A 121 -6.64 2.52 -25.37
C GLY A 121 -6.90 3.71 -24.43
N TRP A 122 -7.82 3.56 -23.47
CA TRP A 122 -8.11 4.58 -22.47
C TRP A 122 -7.23 4.46 -21.22
N TRP A 123 -6.56 3.32 -21.02
CA TRP A 123 -5.72 3.08 -19.85
C TRP A 123 -4.43 3.88 -19.91
N ARG A 124 -4.02 4.42 -18.76
CA ARG A 124 -2.81 5.24 -18.64
C ARG A 124 -1.86 4.60 -17.64
N SER A 125 -0.96 3.72 -18.09
CA SER A 125 -0.11 2.90 -17.21
C SER A 125 0.78 3.66 -16.23
N GLY A 126 1.10 4.94 -16.49
CA GLY A 126 1.83 5.81 -15.55
C GLY A 126 0.95 6.56 -14.54
N LYS A 127 -0.38 6.41 -14.64
CA LYS A 127 -1.38 7.14 -13.87
C LYS A 127 -2.46 6.23 -13.27
N MET A 128 -2.49 4.98 -13.69
CA MET A 128 -3.53 4.03 -13.31
C MET A 128 -2.93 2.69 -12.92
N CYS A 129 -3.56 2.05 -11.95
CA CYS A 129 -3.22 0.72 -11.47
C CYS A 129 -4.51 -0.05 -11.16
N THR A 130 -4.44 -1.38 -11.16
CA THR A 130 -5.57 -2.24 -10.81
C THR A 130 -5.55 -2.57 -9.32
N VAL A 131 -6.72 -2.61 -8.72
CA VAL A 131 -6.98 -3.04 -7.34
C VAL A 131 -8.06 -4.11 -7.36
N PHE A 132 -7.77 -5.25 -6.78
CA PHE A 132 -8.72 -6.36 -6.70
C PHE A 132 -8.87 -6.89 -5.27
N ASP A 133 -7.83 -6.73 -4.46
CA ASP A 133 -7.74 -7.22 -3.09
C ASP A 133 -6.90 -6.26 -2.23
N LEU A 134 -6.74 -6.58 -0.94
CA LEU A 134 -5.95 -5.75 -0.03
C LEU A 134 -4.47 -5.62 -0.43
N THR A 135 -3.89 -6.66 -1.02
CA THR A 135 -2.49 -6.66 -1.47
C THR A 135 -2.30 -5.68 -2.63
N SER A 136 -3.12 -5.78 -3.67
CA SER A 136 -3.12 -4.87 -4.81
C SER A 136 -3.52 -3.44 -4.42
N PHE A 137 -4.40 -3.27 -3.42
CA PHE A 137 -4.67 -1.95 -2.83
C PHE A 137 -3.42 -1.31 -2.22
N GLN A 138 -2.65 -2.06 -1.42
CA GLN A 138 -1.39 -1.56 -0.85
C GLN A 138 -0.38 -1.17 -1.93
N LEU A 139 -0.24 -2.02 -2.96
CA LEU A 139 0.60 -1.73 -4.13
C LEU A 139 0.12 -0.49 -4.89
N ALA A 140 -1.19 -0.33 -5.05
CA ALA A 140 -1.79 0.83 -5.68
C ALA A 140 -1.51 2.12 -4.91
N LEU A 141 -1.58 2.12 -3.58
CA LEU A 141 -1.22 3.29 -2.78
C LEU A 141 0.24 3.72 -3.03
N ARG A 142 1.18 2.78 -3.03
CA ARG A 142 2.61 3.06 -3.29
C ARG A 142 2.83 3.60 -4.70
N PHE A 143 2.16 3.01 -5.68
CA PHE A 143 2.18 3.48 -7.07
C PHE A 143 1.61 4.90 -7.19
N LEU A 144 0.42 5.14 -6.65
CA LEU A 144 -0.30 6.41 -6.74
C LEU A 144 0.42 7.52 -5.97
N PHE A 145 1.09 7.20 -4.86
CA PHE A 145 1.94 8.15 -4.13
C PHE A 145 3.01 8.76 -5.02
N ASN A 146 3.65 7.93 -5.86
CA ASN A 146 4.64 8.39 -6.84
C ASN A 146 3.97 9.07 -8.05
N ALA A 147 2.91 8.47 -8.61
CA ALA A 147 2.23 8.99 -9.80
C ALA A 147 1.58 10.38 -9.57
N LEU A 148 1.22 10.68 -8.32
CA LEU A 148 0.68 11.99 -7.89
C LEU A 148 1.78 12.96 -7.44
N GLU A 149 3.06 12.57 -7.52
CA GLU A 149 4.20 13.37 -7.04
C GLU A 149 4.01 13.86 -5.59
N MET A 150 3.49 13.00 -4.71
CA MET A 150 3.20 13.37 -3.33
C MET A 150 4.45 13.81 -2.57
N GLN A 151 4.33 14.89 -1.80
CA GLN A 151 5.39 15.44 -0.96
C GLN A 151 5.65 14.55 0.27
N PRO A 152 6.87 14.56 0.84
CA PRO A 152 7.26 13.62 1.90
C PRO A 152 6.43 13.78 3.17
N GLU A 153 5.84 14.96 3.41
CA GLU A 153 4.97 15.22 4.56
C GLU A 153 3.68 14.37 4.52
N HIS A 154 3.28 13.91 3.34
CA HIS A 154 2.16 12.98 3.21
C HIS A 154 2.52 11.55 3.58
N LEU A 155 3.82 11.20 3.63
CA LEU A 155 4.24 9.82 3.89
C LEU A 155 3.77 9.34 5.26
N ASP A 156 3.82 10.21 6.27
CA ASP A 156 3.33 9.92 7.63
C ASP A 156 1.86 9.45 7.60
N ARG A 157 1.00 10.21 6.91
CA ARG A 157 -0.43 9.93 6.77
C ARG A 157 -0.73 8.61 6.06
N PHE A 158 0.07 8.25 5.06
CA PHE A 158 -0.14 7.03 4.28
C PHE A 158 0.70 5.84 4.79
N SER A 159 1.59 6.04 5.76
CA SER A 159 2.61 5.07 6.15
C SER A 159 2.01 3.75 6.61
N GLU A 160 0.98 3.78 7.47
CA GLU A 160 0.32 2.58 7.98
C GLU A 160 -0.43 1.80 6.89
N LEU A 161 -0.96 2.51 5.89
CA LEU A 161 -1.67 1.90 4.77
C LEU A 161 -0.70 1.29 3.75
N MET A 162 0.39 2.00 3.42
CA MET A 162 1.37 1.57 2.43
C MET A 162 2.35 0.54 2.99
N PHE A 163 2.70 0.65 4.27
CA PHE A 163 3.74 -0.12 4.93
C PHE A 163 3.28 -0.67 6.29
N PRO A 164 2.22 -1.50 6.33
CA PRO A 164 1.65 -2.00 7.59
C PRO A 164 2.63 -2.81 8.45
N ASN A 165 3.66 -3.41 7.85
CA ASN A 165 4.70 -4.20 8.52
C ASN A 165 5.91 -3.36 8.94
N ILE A 166 5.82 -2.03 8.84
CA ILE A 166 6.86 -1.11 9.31
C ILE A 166 6.34 -0.31 10.50
N TYR A 167 7.18 -0.21 11.53
CA TYR A 167 7.04 0.72 12.63
C TYR A 167 8.04 1.88 12.40
N PHE A 168 7.51 3.09 12.23
CA PHE A 168 8.30 4.29 12.08
C PHE A 168 8.60 4.89 13.46
N HIS A 169 9.80 4.62 13.99
CA HIS A 169 10.30 5.35 15.16
C HIS A 169 10.85 6.72 14.76
N ALA A 170 11.57 6.77 13.63
CA ALA A 170 11.90 8.04 12.99
C ALA A 170 10.66 8.63 12.30
N ASP A 171 10.44 9.93 12.46
CA ASP A 171 9.38 10.67 11.78
C ASP A 171 9.60 10.61 10.25
N PRO A 172 8.62 10.15 9.44
CA PRO A 172 8.74 10.13 7.98
C PRO A 172 9.08 11.48 7.34
N SER A 173 8.76 12.61 7.99
CA SER A 173 9.16 13.94 7.55
C SER A 173 10.67 14.20 7.64
N ASP A 174 11.43 13.34 8.33
CA ASP A 174 12.89 13.39 8.39
C ASP A 174 13.57 12.93 7.09
N LEU A 175 12.82 12.51 6.06
CA LEU A 175 13.36 12.29 4.71
C LEU A 175 14.13 13.51 4.17
N LYS A 176 13.77 14.74 4.58
CA LYS A 176 14.52 15.96 4.25
C LYS A 176 15.96 15.97 4.80
N ARG A 177 16.26 15.18 5.85
CA ARG A 177 17.59 15.06 6.48
C ARG A 177 18.52 14.13 5.73
N MET A 178 18.05 13.46 4.68
CA MET A 178 18.83 12.51 3.89
C MET A 178 19.91 13.16 3.01
N GLY A 179 19.89 14.48 2.84
CA GLY A 179 20.85 15.19 1.98
C GLY A 179 20.72 14.85 0.49
N ILE A 180 19.61 14.26 0.08
CA ILE A 180 19.25 13.94 -1.32
C ILE A 180 17.96 14.65 -1.70
N GLY A 181 17.75 14.91 -2.99
CA GLY A 181 16.52 15.55 -3.48
C GLY A 181 15.35 14.57 -3.42
N TYR A 182 14.38 14.80 -2.54
CA TYR A 182 13.23 13.89 -2.41
C TYR A 182 12.51 13.63 -3.74
N ARG A 183 12.26 14.65 -4.56
CA ARG A 183 11.58 14.48 -5.85
C ARG A 183 12.34 13.58 -6.83
N GLU A 184 13.67 13.60 -6.77
CA GLU A 184 14.54 12.75 -7.60
C GLU A 184 14.54 11.29 -7.11
N TYR A 185 14.44 11.09 -5.79
CA TYR A 185 14.58 9.78 -5.16
C TYR A 185 13.26 9.20 -4.63
N SER A 186 12.10 9.84 -4.85
CA SER A 186 10.81 9.42 -4.26
C SER A 186 10.46 7.98 -4.63
N SER A 187 10.56 7.63 -5.91
CA SER A 187 10.32 6.26 -6.38
C SER A 187 11.30 5.25 -5.76
N ALA A 188 12.57 5.63 -5.59
CA ALA A 188 13.56 4.76 -4.94
C ALA A 188 13.25 4.61 -3.44
N ILE A 189 12.85 5.68 -2.75
CA ILE A 189 12.48 5.65 -1.33
C ILE A 189 11.29 4.72 -1.13
N ILE A 190 10.24 4.87 -1.93
CA ILE A 190 9.08 3.99 -1.87
C ILE A 190 9.47 2.54 -2.20
N CYS A 191 10.36 2.30 -3.17
CA CYS A 191 10.89 0.96 -3.45
C CYS A 191 11.61 0.35 -2.23
N HIS A 192 12.49 1.11 -1.59
CA HIS A 192 13.23 0.67 -0.40
C HIS A 192 12.30 0.36 0.76
N LEU A 193 11.31 1.22 1.03
CA LEU A 193 10.30 0.99 2.07
C LEU A 193 9.41 -0.21 1.72
N SER A 194 9.09 -0.42 0.44
CA SER A 194 8.33 -1.60 -0.01
C SER A 194 9.09 -2.88 0.26
N TYR A 195 10.40 -2.92 -0.05
CA TYR A 195 11.23 -4.07 0.30
C TYR A 195 11.23 -4.37 1.80
N LEU A 196 11.41 -3.34 2.62
CA LEU A 196 11.39 -3.47 4.07
C LEU A 196 10.04 -3.99 4.58
N ASN A 197 8.94 -3.54 3.99
CA ASN A 197 7.60 -3.98 4.38
C ASN A 197 7.28 -5.41 3.95
N ASP A 198 7.62 -5.77 2.72
CA ASP A 198 7.10 -6.98 2.07
C ASP A 198 8.00 -8.20 2.30
N PHE A 199 9.31 -7.99 2.43
CA PHE A 199 10.28 -9.09 2.38
C PHE A 199 11.24 -9.12 3.57
N ALA A 200 11.60 -7.97 4.16
CA ALA A 200 12.75 -7.92 5.06
C ALA A 200 12.62 -8.80 6.31
N ILE A 201 11.42 -9.00 6.88
CA ILE A 201 11.27 -9.89 8.05
C ILE A 201 11.71 -11.31 7.70
N LEU A 202 11.15 -11.89 6.64
CA LEU A 202 11.49 -13.25 6.21
C LEU A 202 12.94 -13.36 5.76
N ASP A 203 13.39 -12.42 4.91
CA ASP A 203 14.75 -12.38 4.42
C ASP A 203 15.75 -12.34 5.58
N PHE A 204 15.49 -11.55 6.62
CA PHE A 204 16.40 -11.43 7.75
C PHE A 204 16.37 -12.65 8.68
N GLU A 205 15.20 -13.17 9.04
CA GLU A 205 15.11 -14.30 9.97
C GLU A 205 15.79 -15.57 9.40
N GLU A 206 15.71 -15.78 8.08
CA GLU A 206 16.14 -17.04 7.46
C GLU A 206 17.56 -17.02 6.90
N ASN A 207 18.19 -15.85 6.72
CA ASN A 207 19.40 -15.73 5.92
C ASN A 207 20.59 -15.06 6.65
N LEU A 208 21.78 -15.39 6.16
CA LEU A 208 23.03 -14.74 6.56
C LEU A 208 23.15 -13.34 5.93
N PRO A 209 23.96 -12.42 6.50
CA PRO A 209 24.10 -11.06 6.00
C PRO A 209 24.42 -10.94 4.49
N THR A 210 25.27 -11.81 3.95
CA THR A 210 25.62 -11.80 2.52
C THR A 210 24.44 -12.15 1.61
N GLN A 211 23.60 -13.11 2.02
CA GLN A 211 22.40 -13.52 1.30
C GLN A 211 21.33 -12.42 1.37
N ILE A 212 21.14 -11.81 2.55
CA ILE A 212 20.23 -10.67 2.74
C ILE A 212 20.55 -9.54 1.75
N ILE A 213 21.83 -9.17 1.62
CA ILE A 213 22.28 -8.13 0.68
C ILE A 213 21.96 -8.51 -0.78
N GLN A 214 22.19 -9.77 -1.16
CA GLN A 214 21.89 -10.27 -2.51
C GLN A 214 20.39 -10.27 -2.82
N LEU A 215 19.55 -10.66 -1.85
CA LEU A 215 18.10 -10.69 -1.95
C LEU A 215 17.49 -9.29 -2.03
N ALA A 216 18.04 -8.31 -1.31
CA ALA A 216 17.64 -6.92 -1.46
C ALA A 216 18.05 -6.36 -2.84
N ALA A 217 19.29 -6.63 -3.26
CA ALA A 217 19.81 -6.15 -4.55
C ALA A 217 19.03 -6.71 -5.74
N SER A 218 18.59 -7.97 -5.70
CA SER A 218 17.74 -8.56 -6.75
C SER A 218 16.36 -7.90 -6.87
N ARG A 219 15.94 -7.17 -5.84
CA ARG A 219 14.71 -6.36 -5.79
C ARG A 219 14.98 -4.86 -5.97
N GLY A 220 16.18 -4.49 -6.40
CA GLY A 220 16.55 -3.11 -6.69
C GLY A 220 16.83 -2.25 -5.45
N VAL A 221 17.13 -2.86 -4.30
CA VAL A 221 17.41 -2.15 -3.05
C VAL A 221 18.83 -2.41 -2.57
N GLU A 222 19.61 -1.35 -2.41
CA GLU A 222 20.95 -1.44 -1.82
C GLU A 222 20.88 -1.31 -0.30
N ILE A 223 21.28 -2.36 0.41
CA ILE A 223 21.40 -2.38 1.88
C ILE A 223 22.76 -2.90 2.32
N SER A 224 23.17 -2.50 3.53
CA SER A 224 24.32 -3.11 4.19
C SER A 224 24.24 -2.92 5.71
N PRO A 225 24.88 -3.79 6.50
CA PRO A 225 25.13 -3.51 7.90
C PRO A 225 26.22 -2.43 8.04
N GLU A 226 26.41 -1.94 9.26
CA GLU A 226 27.56 -1.13 9.60
C GLU A 226 28.88 -1.90 9.37
N SER A 227 29.95 -1.15 9.10
CA SER A 227 31.26 -1.74 8.84
C SER A 227 31.89 -2.31 10.11
N ALA A 228 32.83 -3.25 9.97
CA ALA A 228 33.59 -3.77 11.11
C ALA A 228 34.33 -2.66 11.89
N ASN A 229 34.80 -1.62 11.19
CA ASN A 229 35.42 -0.45 11.81
C ASN A 229 34.41 0.33 12.65
N THR A 230 33.19 0.54 12.14
CA THR A 230 32.11 1.19 12.90
C THR A 230 31.73 0.37 14.12
N HIS A 231 31.61 -0.97 13.99
CA HIS A 231 31.30 -1.87 15.11
C HIS A 231 32.34 -1.79 16.23
N GLY A 232 33.63 -1.64 15.88
CA GLY A 232 34.70 -1.43 16.84
C GLY A 232 34.66 -0.06 17.55
N ASN A 233 33.97 0.93 16.96
CA ASN A 233 33.85 2.27 17.53
C ASN A 233 32.58 2.43 18.37
N ARG A 234 32.72 2.30 19.70
CA ARG A 234 31.61 2.44 20.66
C ARG A 234 30.84 3.76 20.51
N ARG A 235 31.51 4.88 20.21
CA ARG A 235 30.86 6.18 20.02
C ARG A 235 30.03 6.22 18.74
N ALA A 236 30.49 5.55 17.68
CA ALA A 236 29.74 5.44 16.43
C ALA A 236 28.52 4.53 16.59
N MET A 237 28.67 3.36 17.22
CA MET A 237 27.55 2.45 17.48
C MET A 237 26.50 3.05 18.40
N ALA A 238 26.89 3.89 19.37
CA ALA A 238 25.94 4.60 20.21
C ALA A 238 24.98 5.50 19.40
N ARG A 239 25.40 6.01 18.23
CA ARG A 239 24.55 6.82 17.34
C ARG A 239 23.54 6.00 16.54
N ARG A 240 23.70 4.67 16.47
CA ARG A 240 22.72 3.74 15.85
C ARG A 240 21.70 3.23 16.85
N ARG A 241 21.85 3.58 18.13
CA ARG A 241 20.94 3.16 19.18
C ARG A 241 19.75 4.11 19.25
N ILE A 242 18.56 3.55 19.23
CA ILE A 242 17.31 4.21 19.55
C ILE A 242 16.73 3.60 20.83
N GLU A 243 15.69 4.23 21.36
CA GLU A 243 14.99 3.78 22.57
C GLU A 243 13.49 3.68 22.26
N ILE A 244 12.90 2.52 22.52
CA ILE A 244 11.47 2.27 22.35
C ILE A 244 10.99 1.66 23.66
N ASN A 245 10.07 2.35 24.34
CA ASN A 245 9.52 1.92 25.63
C ASN A 245 10.64 1.60 26.65
N ASP A 246 11.55 2.56 26.83
CA ASP A 246 12.74 2.48 27.71
C ASP A 246 13.72 1.33 27.40
N SER A 247 13.51 0.60 26.29
CA SER A 247 14.36 -0.49 25.84
C SER A 247 15.25 -0.05 24.66
N PRO A 248 16.59 -0.25 24.75
CA PRO A 248 17.50 0.12 23.69
C PRO A 248 17.44 -0.85 22.52
N LEU A 249 17.39 -0.33 21.29
CA LEU A 249 17.49 -1.09 20.06
C LEU A 249 18.58 -0.51 19.15
N VAL A 250 19.34 -1.36 18.47
CA VAL A 250 20.38 -0.92 17.54
C VAL A 250 19.91 -1.08 16.09
N CYS A 251 19.89 0.02 15.34
CA CYS A 251 19.59 0.05 13.90
C CYS A 251 20.91 0.08 13.10
N GLU A 252 21.59 -1.07 13.05
CA GLU A 252 22.89 -1.20 12.34
C GLU A 252 22.75 -1.42 10.84
N TRP A 253 21.60 -1.91 10.37
CA TRP A 253 21.33 -2.05 8.94
C TRP A 253 20.83 -0.74 8.38
N HIS A 254 21.21 -0.45 7.14
CA HIS A 254 20.72 0.74 6.45
C HIS A 254 20.59 0.52 4.96
N THR A 255 19.60 1.20 4.38
CA THR A 255 19.47 1.32 2.93
C THR A 255 20.34 2.47 2.42
N LYS A 256 20.75 2.42 1.14
CA LYS A 256 21.64 3.40 0.50
C LYS A 256 21.05 3.94 -0.80
N PHE A 257 20.99 5.27 -0.94
CA PHE A 257 20.55 5.92 -2.20
C PHE A 257 21.71 6.48 -3.01
N THR A 258 22.73 7.02 -2.34
CA THR A 258 24.00 7.40 -2.96
C THR A 258 25.17 6.88 -2.12
N PHE A 259 26.39 7.00 -2.66
CA PHE A 259 27.60 6.55 -1.98
C PHE A 259 27.81 7.17 -0.59
N ASN A 260 27.47 8.44 -0.39
CA ASN A 260 27.72 9.16 0.86
C ASN A 260 26.48 9.83 1.49
N ARG A 261 25.28 9.67 0.90
CA ARG A 261 24.04 10.29 1.38
C ARG A 261 22.83 9.38 1.23
N GLY A 262 21.75 9.74 1.92
CA GLY A 262 20.50 9.00 1.93
C GLY A 262 20.66 7.66 2.63
N ARG A 263 20.44 7.66 3.94
CA ARG A 263 20.46 6.47 4.78
C ARG A 263 19.14 6.37 5.54
N ILE A 264 18.50 5.21 5.44
CA ILE A 264 17.40 4.80 6.31
C ILE A 264 17.92 3.63 7.13
N HIS A 265 18.19 3.87 8.42
CA HIS A 265 18.63 2.84 9.35
C HIS A 265 17.45 2.10 9.96
N PHE A 266 17.56 0.78 10.02
CA PHE A 266 16.48 -0.08 10.46
C PHE A 266 16.96 -1.29 11.26
N HIS A 267 16.00 -1.97 11.89
CA HIS A 267 16.15 -3.29 12.48
C HIS A 267 15.01 -4.18 11.96
N ALA A 268 15.34 -5.35 11.41
CA ALA A 268 14.38 -6.21 10.70
C ALA A 268 14.35 -7.66 11.23
N ARG A 269 14.75 -7.89 12.49
CA ARG A 269 14.67 -9.19 13.18
C ARG A 269 13.73 -9.12 14.38
N PRO A 270 12.40 -9.22 14.18
CA PRO A 270 11.46 -9.16 15.29
C PRO A 270 11.65 -10.26 16.35
N SER A 271 12.26 -11.39 15.98
CA SER A 271 12.55 -12.48 16.92
C SER A 271 13.43 -12.05 18.10
N VAL A 272 14.33 -11.08 17.88
CA VAL A 272 15.29 -10.60 18.89
C VAL A 272 14.82 -9.36 19.65
N TYR A 273 13.63 -8.83 19.36
CA TYR A 273 13.09 -7.69 20.11
C TYR A 273 12.85 -8.06 21.58
N HIS A 274 13.20 -7.14 22.47
CA HIS A 274 12.78 -7.17 23.86
C HIS A 274 11.25 -7.08 23.96
N ASP A 275 10.65 -7.67 24.98
CA ASP A 275 9.19 -7.72 25.12
C ASP A 275 8.56 -6.31 25.20
N ASP A 276 9.25 -5.36 25.84
CA ASP A 276 8.83 -3.96 25.92
C ASP A 276 8.76 -3.29 24.53
N ILE A 277 9.64 -3.68 23.60
CA ILE A 277 9.60 -3.21 22.21
C ILE A 277 8.44 -3.88 21.48
N LYS A 278 8.31 -5.22 21.60
CA LYS A 278 7.22 -5.99 20.96
C LYS A 278 5.85 -5.49 21.37
N GLN A 279 5.67 -5.04 22.61
CA GLN A 279 4.41 -4.48 23.09
C GLN A 279 3.93 -3.28 22.25
N VAL A 280 4.88 -2.47 21.76
CA VAL A 280 4.58 -1.26 20.97
C VAL A 280 4.63 -1.54 19.48
N THR A 281 5.62 -2.30 19.03
CA THR A 281 5.90 -2.46 17.59
C THR A 281 5.31 -3.73 16.99
N GLY A 282 4.86 -4.68 17.82
CA GLY A 282 4.56 -6.03 17.38
C GLY A 282 5.75 -6.67 16.65
N SER A 283 5.47 -7.41 15.59
CA SER A 283 6.48 -8.07 14.74
C SER A 283 6.95 -7.23 13.55
N LYS A 284 6.84 -5.90 13.61
CA LYS A 284 7.16 -5.02 12.47
C LYS A 284 8.66 -4.78 12.31
N VAL A 285 9.09 -4.42 11.10
CA VAL A 285 10.42 -3.83 10.86
C VAL A 285 10.44 -2.44 11.49
N ILE A 286 11.51 -2.12 12.22
CA ILE A 286 11.63 -0.82 12.89
C ILE A 286 12.55 0.08 12.06
N ILE A 287 12.01 1.20 11.56
CA ILE A 287 12.82 2.28 10.98
C ILE A 287 13.16 3.26 12.09
N GLY A 288 14.44 3.27 12.48
CA GLY A 288 14.92 3.98 13.65
C GLY A 288 15.49 5.36 13.35
N ILE A 289 16.18 5.52 12.23
CA ILE A 289 16.94 6.75 11.93
C ILE A 289 16.90 7.04 10.44
N ILE A 290 16.58 8.28 10.08
CA ILE A 290 16.71 8.80 8.72
C ILE A 290 17.76 9.90 8.75
N ALA A 291 18.82 9.76 7.94
CA ALA A 291 19.96 10.66 7.97
C ALA A 291 20.68 10.75 6.61
N GLU A 292 21.47 11.81 6.42
CA GLU A 292 22.41 11.90 5.31
C GLU A 292 23.46 10.80 5.43
N HIS A 293 24.21 10.81 6.52
CA HIS A 293 25.16 9.76 6.88
C HIS A 293 25.49 9.89 8.37
N LEU A 294 25.53 8.77 9.10
CA LEU A 294 25.94 8.79 10.51
C LEU A 294 27.46 8.72 10.64
N PRO A 295 28.10 9.53 11.51
CA PRO A 295 29.54 9.47 11.72
C PRO A 295 30.02 8.07 12.14
N THR A 296 31.16 7.65 11.58
CA THR A 296 31.82 6.35 11.79
C THR A 296 33.00 6.45 12.74
#